data_AF-A0A0D0A6D4-F1
#
_entry.id   AF-A0A0D0A6D4-F1
#
_cell.length_a   1.000
_cell.length_b   1.000
_cell.length_c   1.000
_cell.angle_alpha   90.00
_cell.angle_beta   90.00
_cell.angle_gamma   90.00
#
_symmetry.space_group_name_H-M   'P 1'
#
loop_
_entity.id
_entity.type
_entity.pdbx_description
1 polymer ?
#
loop_
_entity_poly.entity_id
_entity_poly.type
_entity_poly.pdbx_seq_one_letter_code
_entity_poly.pdbx_strand_id
1 'polypeptide(L)'
;MYIDVHFKYHCRARMSEIEWFYSLGYKIQRRPPAMAGDVCAIDDELGQGGPKDMHAHNGWQSLCWGYYDDSNGNYGRNWRRVERGQVGLFEEGAVDVYETLFGDLEKPAPTDAEAMLAYRRSLVRGIRVLLAAVGLSYKVACTDDEIDEEPRDLMLEGLSDRWVGRGIRNACGLRLTKDAEKERKGAQQRLEEAKGYNHLSDDSEGDEHGGYEDDEFSDQGEGEEMAYESYY
;
A
#
# COMPACT_ATOMS: atom_id res chain seq x y z
N MET A 1 -7.14 14.04 -25.81
CA MET A 1 -7.36 13.75 -24.39
C MET A 1 -6.21 12.91 -23.91
N TYR A 2 -5.77 13.06 -22.66
CA TYR A 2 -4.74 12.21 -22.07
C TYR A 2 -5.01 12.04 -20.57
N ILE A 3 -4.32 11.11 -19.92
CA ILE A 3 -4.45 10.85 -18.49
C ILE A 3 -3.09 11.09 -17.84
N ASP A 4 -3.05 12.00 -16.88
CA ASP A 4 -1.93 12.11 -15.95
C ASP A 4 -2.10 11.01 -14.89
N VAL A 5 -1.01 10.30 -14.58
CA VAL A 5 -0.99 9.27 -13.54
C VAL A 5 0.13 9.61 -12.56
N HIS A 6 -0.19 9.64 -11.28
CA HIS A 6 0.77 9.91 -10.22
C HIS A 6 0.80 8.77 -9.23
N PHE A 7 2.00 8.25 -8.97
CA PHE A 7 2.24 7.17 -8.02
C PHE A 7 3.34 7.58 -7.05
N LYS A 8 3.01 7.57 -5.77
CA LYS A 8 3.98 7.74 -4.68
C LYS A 8 4.08 6.45 -3.89
N TYR A 9 5.30 5.96 -3.69
CA TYR A 9 5.58 4.74 -2.96
C TYR A 9 6.69 4.97 -1.94
N HIS A 10 6.52 4.40 -0.75
CA HIS A 10 7.54 4.36 0.27
C HIS A 10 7.49 3.02 0.99
N CYS A 11 8.66 2.41 1.14
CA CYS A 11 8.82 1.23 1.98
C CYS A 11 10.22 1.26 2.59
N ARG A 12 10.29 1.29 3.91
CA ARG A 12 11.54 1.32 4.65
C ARG A 12 11.46 0.43 5.88
N ALA A 13 12.34 -0.57 5.93
CA ALA A 13 12.58 -1.32 7.15
C ALA A 13 13.28 -0.44 8.19
N ARG A 14 12.80 -0.48 9.42
CA ARG A 14 13.40 0.12 10.61
C ARG A 14 13.67 -0.98 11.64
N MET A 15 14.33 -0.64 12.74
CA MET A 15 14.81 -1.62 13.73
C MET A 15 13.71 -2.53 14.30
N SER A 16 12.48 -2.02 14.45
CA SER A 16 11.35 -2.78 15.01
C SER A 16 10.04 -2.60 14.24
N GLU A 17 10.08 -1.92 13.10
CA GLU A 17 8.88 -1.56 12.35
C GLU A 17 9.18 -1.50 10.85
N ILE A 18 8.12 -1.57 10.04
CA ILE A 18 8.18 -1.30 8.60
C ILE A 18 7.33 -0.06 8.35
N GLU A 19 7.96 1.00 7.85
CA GLU A 19 7.24 2.16 7.36
C GLU A 19 6.86 1.87 5.91
N TRP A 20 5.56 1.77 5.63
CA TRP A 20 5.06 1.48 4.30
C TRP A 20 3.84 2.34 4.00
N PHE A 21 3.87 2.98 2.83
CA PHE A 21 2.68 3.56 2.22
C PHE A 21 2.81 3.63 0.71
N TYR A 22 1.66 3.73 0.05
CA TYR A 22 1.58 4.17 -1.33
C TYR A 22 0.28 4.92 -1.59
N SER A 23 0.30 5.74 -2.64
CA SER A 23 -0.89 6.38 -3.16
C SER A 23 -0.79 6.46 -4.68
N LEU A 24 -1.84 6.03 -5.36
CA LEU A 24 -1.98 6.05 -6.81
C LEU A 24 -3.25 6.81 -7.18
N GLY A 25 -3.11 7.77 -8.09
CA GLY A 25 -4.24 8.52 -8.61
C GLY A 25 -4.02 8.96 -10.05
N TYR A 26 -5.09 9.48 -10.62
CA TYR A 26 -5.13 9.90 -12.02
C TYR A 26 -5.91 11.19 -12.20
N LYS A 27 -5.67 11.88 -13.31
CA LYS A 27 -6.40 13.07 -13.74
C LYS A 27 -6.61 13.04 -15.24
N ILE A 28 -7.87 13.06 -15.67
CA ILE A 28 -8.23 13.06 -17.09
C ILE A 28 -8.19 14.50 -17.62
N GLN A 29 -7.37 14.72 -18.64
CA GLN A 29 -7.08 16.02 -19.20
C GLN A 29 -7.69 16.16 -20.59
N ARG A 30 -8.66 17.06 -20.73
CA ARG A 30 -9.37 17.30 -22.00
C ARG A 30 -8.48 17.93 -23.07
N ARG A 31 -7.48 18.72 -22.67
CA ARG A 31 -6.60 19.44 -23.58
C ARG A 31 -5.14 19.17 -23.22
N PRO A 32 -4.30 18.75 -24.17
CA PRO A 32 -2.87 18.68 -23.95
C PRO A 32 -2.33 20.08 -23.63
N PRO A 33 -1.48 20.24 -22.61
CA PRO A 33 -0.76 21.48 -22.38
C PRO A 33 0.15 21.78 -23.58
N ALA A 34 0.41 23.08 -23.82
CA ALA A 34 1.27 23.51 -24.92
C ALA A 34 2.74 23.08 -24.73
N MET A 35 3.12 22.72 -23.51
CA MET A 35 4.43 22.22 -23.12
C MET A 35 4.28 20.87 -22.40
N ALA A 36 5.35 20.08 -22.35
CA ALA A 36 5.38 18.87 -21.54
C ALA A 36 5.09 19.20 -20.07
N GLY A 37 4.42 18.29 -19.35
CA GLY A 37 4.10 18.47 -17.94
C GLY A 37 5.36 18.65 -17.10
N ASP A 38 5.33 19.61 -16.18
CA ASP A 38 6.36 19.83 -15.17
C ASP A 38 5.99 19.02 -13.91
N VAL A 39 6.90 18.15 -13.46
CA VAL A 39 6.70 17.32 -12.27
C VAL A 39 6.49 18.19 -11.03
N CYS A 40 7.22 19.31 -10.91
CA CYS A 40 7.05 20.22 -9.78
C CYS A 40 5.66 20.85 -9.77
N ALA A 41 5.12 21.20 -10.95
CA ALA A 41 3.77 21.73 -11.06
C ALA A 41 2.71 20.68 -10.72
N ILE A 42 2.95 19.39 -11.03
CA ILE A 42 2.07 18.30 -10.62
C ILE A 42 2.10 18.14 -9.10
N ASP A 43 3.28 18.16 -8.47
CA ASP A 43 3.41 18.05 -7.02
C ASP A 43 2.66 19.16 -6.27
N ASP A 44 2.66 20.38 -6.81
CA ASP A 44 1.91 21.52 -6.26
C ASP A 44 0.38 21.34 -6.36
N GLU A 45 -0.11 20.51 -7.29
CA GLU A 45 -1.53 20.19 -7.40
C GLU A 45 -1.99 19.09 -6.41
N LEU A 46 -1.07 18.30 -5.88
CA LEU A 46 -1.37 17.17 -5.01
C LEU A 46 -1.62 17.62 -3.55
N GLY A 47 -2.45 16.86 -2.84
CA GLY A 47 -2.68 17.08 -1.42
C GLY A 47 -1.42 16.82 -0.59
N GLN A 48 -1.10 17.73 0.35
CA GLN A 48 -0.02 17.54 1.33
C GLN A 48 -0.38 16.57 2.48
N GLY A 49 -1.57 15.95 2.42
CA GLY A 49 -2.05 15.01 3.43
C GLY A 49 -1.40 13.63 3.35
N GLY A 50 -1.95 12.70 4.15
CA GLY A 50 -1.53 11.31 4.12
C GLY A 50 -1.90 10.61 2.79
N PRO A 51 -1.51 9.34 2.62
CA PRO A 51 -1.74 8.59 1.38
C PRO A 51 -3.19 8.63 0.86
N LYS A 52 -4.17 8.67 1.78
CA LYS A 52 -5.60 8.74 1.46
C LYS A 52 -6.07 10.07 0.83
N ASP A 53 -5.39 11.18 1.13
CA ASP A 53 -5.83 12.54 0.80
C ASP A 53 -5.05 13.12 -0.41
N MET A 54 -4.03 12.41 -0.89
CA MET A 54 -3.08 12.90 -1.90
C MET A 54 -3.74 13.31 -3.22
N HIS A 55 -4.73 12.56 -3.67
CA HIS A 55 -5.41 12.75 -4.96
C HIS A 55 -6.86 13.20 -4.78
N ALA A 56 -7.13 14.06 -3.78
CA ALA A 56 -8.48 14.53 -3.45
C ALA A 56 -8.82 15.92 -4.04
N HIS A 57 -7.89 16.57 -4.72
CA HIS A 57 -8.00 17.98 -5.13
C HIS A 57 -7.60 18.22 -6.59
N ASN A 58 -7.92 19.42 -7.10
CA ASN A 58 -7.45 19.92 -8.40
C ASN A 58 -7.77 18.99 -9.59
N GLY A 59 -8.88 18.25 -9.51
CA GLY A 59 -9.33 17.32 -10.55
C GLY A 59 -8.62 15.96 -10.53
N TRP A 60 -7.71 15.73 -9.59
CA TRP A 60 -7.18 14.40 -9.32
C TRP A 60 -8.25 13.51 -8.69
N GLN A 61 -8.17 12.22 -9.01
CA GLN A 61 -8.98 11.16 -8.44
C GLN A 61 -8.07 10.07 -7.90
N SER A 62 -8.39 9.58 -6.70
CA SER A 62 -7.69 8.45 -6.10
C SER A 62 -8.08 7.15 -6.82
N LEU A 63 -7.10 6.42 -7.33
CA LEU A 63 -7.29 5.05 -7.83
C LEU A 63 -7.27 4.08 -6.64
N CYS A 64 -6.16 4.05 -5.92
CA CYS A 64 -6.02 3.28 -4.69
C CYS A 64 -4.86 3.78 -3.83
N TRP A 65 -4.91 3.50 -2.54
CA TRP A 65 -3.86 3.83 -1.58
C TRP A 65 -3.80 2.78 -0.48
N GLY A 66 -2.65 2.66 0.17
CA GLY A 66 -2.46 1.78 1.32
C GLY A 66 -1.32 2.24 2.23
N TYR A 67 -1.41 1.93 3.51
CA TYR A 67 -0.37 2.19 4.50
C TYR A 67 -0.52 1.28 5.74
N TYR A 68 0.54 1.14 6.54
CA TYR A 68 0.42 0.56 7.88
C TYR A 68 0.04 1.64 8.88
N ASP A 69 -1.03 1.40 9.64
CA ASP A 69 -1.54 2.31 10.66
C ASP A 69 -0.52 2.45 11.80
N ASP A 70 0.13 3.60 11.91
CA ASP A 70 1.09 3.93 12.97
C ASP A 70 0.44 4.70 14.13
N SER A 71 -0.90 4.81 14.13
CA SER A 71 -1.65 5.50 15.18
C SER A 71 -1.75 4.67 16.47
N ASN A 72 -2.23 5.32 17.55
CA ASN A 72 -2.62 4.67 18.81
C ASN A 72 -1.51 3.82 19.47
N GLY A 73 -0.25 4.22 19.39
CA GLY A 73 0.84 3.49 20.04
C GLY A 73 1.44 2.35 19.19
N ASN A 74 1.02 2.21 17.92
CA ASN A 74 1.51 1.17 17.02
C ASN A 74 2.89 1.50 16.42
N TYR A 75 3.90 1.60 17.28
CA TYR A 75 5.29 1.89 16.89
C TYR A 75 6.30 1.14 17.79
N GLY A 76 7.54 1.01 17.32
CA GLY A 76 8.62 0.36 18.08
C GLY A 76 8.29 -1.10 18.45
N ARG A 77 8.44 -1.48 19.73
CA ARG A 77 8.19 -2.87 20.20
C ARG A 77 6.73 -3.31 20.07
N ASN A 78 5.80 -2.35 20.05
CA ASN A 78 4.38 -2.61 19.91
C ASN A 78 3.92 -2.60 18.46
N TRP A 79 4.83 -2.35 17.50
CA TRP A 79 4.48 -2.25 16.10
C TRP A 79 3.84 -3.54 15.56
N ARG A 80 2.80 -3.37 14.75
CA ARG A 80 1.98 -4.41 14.11
C ARG A 80 1.68 -3.99 12.67
N ARG A 81 1.47 -4.98 11.80
CA ARG A 81 1.14 -4.79 10.38
C ARG A 81 -0.35 -4.50 10.16
N VAL A 82 -0.86 -3.46 10.84
CA VAL A 82 -2.27 -3.07 10.72
C VAL A 82 -2.45 -2.31 9.41
N GLU A 83 -2.78 -3.03 8.35
CA GLU A 83 -2.99 -2.45 7.02
C GLU A 83 -4.28 -1.62 6.95
N ARG A 84 -4.15 -0.42 6.39
CA ARG A 84 -5.24 0.44 5.90
C ARG A 84 -5.08 0.60 4.41
N GLY A 85 -6.19 0.58 3.68
CA GLY A 85 -6.17 0.80 2.25
C GLY A 85 -7.56 0.85 1.66
N GLN A 86 -7.67 1.46 0.49
CA GLN A 86 -8.92 1.57 -0.25
C GLN A 86 -8.66 1.71 -1.74
N VAL A 87 -9.55 1.12 -2.56
CA VAL A 87 -9.70 1.48 -3.97
C VAL A 87 -10.72 2.62 -4.03
N GLY A 88 -10.27 3.81 -4.42
CA GLY A 88 -11.07 5.03 -4.53
C GLY A 88 -11.79 5.19 -5.88
N LEU A 89 -11.67 4.18 -6.74
CA LEU A 89 -12.29 4.14 -8.06
C LEU A 89 -13.77 3.72 -7.97
N PHE A 90 -14.63 4.40 -8.73
CA PHE A 90 -16.05 4.07 -8.91
C PHE A 90 -16.35 3.63 -10.36
N GLU A 91 -17.58 3.16 -10.63
CA GLU A 91 -17.97 2.67 -11.96
C GLU A 91 -17.80 3.73 -13.04
N GLU A 92 -18.25 4.96 -12.77
CA GLU A 92 -18.13 6.09 -13.68
C GLU A 92 -16.66 6.38 -13.99
N GLY A 93 -15.79 6.37 -12.98
CA GLY A 93 -14.36 6.58 -13.15
C GLY A 93 -13.70 5.48 -14.00
N ALA A 94 -14.13 4.22 -13.85
CA ALA A 94 -13.62 3.13 -14.68
C ALA A 94 -14.01 3.27 -16.15
N VAL A 95 -15.25 3.71 -16.42
CA VAL A 95 -15.73 4.02 -17.77
C VAL A 95 -14.96 5.20 -18.36
N ASP A 96 -14.88 6.32 -17.62
CA ASP A 96 -14.17 7.52 -18.06
C ASP A 96 -12.70 7.20 -18.43
N VAL A 97 -12.02 6.40 -17.61
CA VAL A 97 -10.63 5.95 -17.91
C VAL A 97 -10.59 5.13 -19.20
N TYR A 98 -11.49 4.16 -19.36
CA TYR A 98 -11.51 3.33 -20.56
C TYR A 98 -11.76 4.17 -21.81
N GLU A 99 -12.80 4.98 -21.81
CA GLU A 99 -13.20 5.77 -22.97
C GLU A 99 -12.13 6.82 -23.32
N THR A 100 -11.44 7.34 -22.33
CA THR A 100 -10.28 8.21 -22.56
C THR A 100 -9.15 7.52 -23.31
N LEU A 101 -8.88 6.25 -22.98
CA LEU A 101 -7.75 5.50 -23.53
C LEU A 101 -8.07 4.82 -24.87
N PHE A 102 -9.31 4.35 -25.03
CA PHE A 102 -9.70 3.44 -26.11
C PHE A 102 -10.89 3.92 -26.94
N GLY A 103 -11.52 5.03 -26.56
CA GLY A 103 -12.75 5.54 -27.18
C GLY A 103 -14.02 4.92 -26.59
N ASP A 104 -15.16 5.41 -27.06
CA ASP A 104 -16.50 5.11 -26.55
C ASP A 104 -16.74 3.61 -26.34
N LEU A 105 -17.38 3.26 -25.21
CA LEU A 105 -17.69 1.90 -24.84
C LEU A 105 -19.18 1.72 -24.59
N GLU A 106 -19.86 1.09 -25.54
CA GLU A 106 -21.29 0.81 -25.41
C GLU A 106 -21.56 -0.24 -24.32
N LYS A 107 -22.39 0.11 -23.34
CA LYS A 107 -22.79 -0.79 -22.26
C LYS A 107 -23.83 -1.80 -22.79
N PRO A 108 -23.56 -3.12 -22.73
CA PRO A 108 -24.48 -4.13 -23.22
C PRO A 108 -25.77 -4.22 -22.40
N ALA A 109 -26.79 -4.87 -22.96
CA ALA A 109 -28.01 -5.19 -22.24
C ALA A 109 -27.70 -6.12 -21.03
N PRO A 110 -28.34 -5.93 -19.86
CA PRO A 110 -28.08 -6.76 -18.68
C PRO A 110 -28.36 -8.25 -18.85
N THR A 111 -29.16 -8.63 -19.85
CA THR A 111 -29.52 -10.01 -20.16
C THR A 111 -28.43 -10.77 -20.92
N ASP A 112 -27.48 -10.06 -21.53
CA ASP A 112 -26.36 -10.67 -22.24
C ASP A 112 -25.14 -10.77 -21.32
N ALA A 113 -25.04 -11.91 -20.63
CA ALA A 113 -23.99 -12.14 -19.65
C ALA A 113 -22.58 -12.18 -20.26
N GLU A 114 -22.44 -12.67 -21.51
CA GLU A 114 -21.16 -12.78 -22.19
C GLU A 114 -20.66 -11.40 -22.64
N ALA A 115 -21.53 -10.61 -23.30
CA ALA A 115 -21.20 -9.25 -23.68
C ALA A 115 -20.91 -8.39 -22.44
N MET A 116 -21.69 -8.55 -21.36
CA MET A 116 -21.46 -7.83 -20.11
C MET A 116 -20.11 -8.20 -19.48
N LEU A 117 -19.70 -9.48 -19.52
CA LEU A 117 -18.37 -9.87 -19.06
C LEU A 117 -17.26 -9.25 -19.91
N ALA A 118 -17.40 -9.22 -21.24
CA ALA A 118 -16.45 -8.60 -22.14
C ALA A 118 -16.33 -7.07 -21.90
N TYR A 119 -17.45 -6.40 -21.66
CA TYR A 119 -17.50 -4.99 -21.24
C TYR A 119 -16.72 -4.76 -19.95
N ARG A 120 -16.98 -5.54 -18.89
CA ARG A 120 -16.29 -5.40 -17.60
C ARG A 120 -14.79 -5.71 -17.69
N ARG A 121 -14.41 -6.73 -18.47
CA ARG A 121 -12.99 -7.05 -18.77
C ARG A 121 -12.30 -5.88 -19.47
N SER A 122 -13.01 -5.17 -20.34
CA SER A 122 -12.51 -3.98 -21.02
C SER A 122 -12.24 -2.86 -20.02
N LEU A 123 -13.16 -2.58 -19.10
CA LEU A 123 -12.94 -1.61 -18.01
C LEU A 123 -11.71 -1.97 -17.16
N VAL A 124 -11.59 -3.24 -16.73
CA VAL A 124 -10.42 -3.71 -15.97
C VAL A 124 -9.12 -3.50 -16.77
N ARG A 125 -9.14 -3.72 -18.09
CA ARG A 125 -7.99 -3.46 -18.96
C ARG A 125 -7.57 -1.98 -18.94
N GLY A 126 -8.53 -1.04 -18.94
CA GLY A 126 -8.25 0.40 -18.79
C GLY A 126 -7.50 0.72 -17.51
N ILE A 127 -7.98 0.19 -16.38
CA ILE A 127 -7.32 0.39 -15.07
C ILE A 127 -5.92 -0.24 -15.04
N ARG A 128 -5.76 -1.43 -15.63
CA ARG A 128 -4.45 -2.09 -15.75
C ARG A 128 -3.45 -1.28 -16.58
N VAL A 129 -3.91 -0.50 -17.56
CA VAL A 129 -3.03 0.41 -18.30
C VAL A 129 -2.52 1.54 -17.40
N LEU A 130 -3.37 2.12 -16.54
CA LEU A 130 -2.93 3.14 -15.58
C LEU A 130 -1.89 2.58 -14.60
N LEU A 131 -2.12 1.37 -14.08
CA LEU A 131 -1.15 0.67 -13.21
C LEU A 131 0.17 0.45 -13.96
N ALA A 132 0.11 -0.07 -15.20
CA ALA A 132 1.29 -0.32 -16.00
C ALA A 132 2.07 0.96 -16.35
N ALA A 133 1.38 2.10 -16.52
CA ALA A 133 2.02 3.38 -16.83
C ALA A 133 2.99 3.87 -15.73
N VAL A 134 2.80 3.41 -14.49
CA VAL A 134 3.69 3.68 -13.34
C VAL A 134 4.51 2.46 -12.93
N GLY A 135 4.62 1.46 -13.81
CA GLY A 135 5.44 0.26 -13.58
C GLY A 135 4.80 -0.83 -12.73
N LEU A 136 3.49 -0.73 -12.40
CA LEU A 136 2.79 -1.73 -11.59
C LEU A 136 2.19 -2.83 -12.47
N SER A 137 2.82 -4.01 -12.48
CA SER A 137 2.38 -5.17 -13.25
C SER A 137 1.29 -6.01 -12.56
N TYR A 138 0.26 -5.37 -11.99
CA TYR A 138 -0.80 -6.09 -11.27
C TYR A 138 -1.72 -6.86 -12.24
N LYS A 139 -1.89 -8.16 -12.01
CA LYS A 139 -2.89 -8.96 -12.73
C LYS A 139 -4.18 -9.00 -11.91
N VAL A 140 -5.26 -8.52 -12.50
CA VAL A 140 -6.59 -8.54 -11.90
C VAL A 140 -7.39 -9.66 -12.55
N ALA A 141 -7.81 -10.64 -11.75
CA ALA A 141 -8.68 -11.71 -12.21
C ALA A 141 -10.05 -11.14 -12.60
N CYS A 142 -10.59 -11.59 -13.73
CA CYS A 142 -11.91 -11.25 -14.23
C CYS A 142 -12.89 -12.44 -14.19
N THR A 143 -12.38 -13.64 -13.91
CA THR A 143 -13.16 -14.87 -13.77
C THR A 143 -12.65 -15.70 -12.59
N ASP A 144 -13.42 -16.70 -12.17
CA ASP A 144 -13.08 -17.50 -10.99
C ASP A 144 -11.85 -18.40 -11.19
N ASP A 145 -11.56 -18.80 -12.43
CA ASP A 145 -10.37 -19.56 -12.84
C ASP A 145 -9.09 -18.72 -12.91
N GLU A 146 -9.21 -17.40 -13.01
CA GLU A 146 -8.08 -16.47 -12.98
C GLU A 146 -7.65 -16.14 -11.54
N ILE A 147 -6.39 -15.77 -11.34
CA ILE A 147 -5.82 -15.42 -10.02
C ILE A 147 -5.27 -13.99 -10.07
N ASP A 148 -5.53 -13.23 -9.00
CA ASP A 148 -4.91 -11.93 -8.77
C ASP A 148 -3.42 -12.10 -8.46
N GLU A 149 -2.54 -11.39 -9.17
CA GLU A 149 -1.10 -11.38 -8.92
C GLU A 149 -0.60 -9.96 -8.68
N GLU A 150 0.04 -9.74 -7.53
CA GLU A 150 0.65 -8.46 -7.17
C GLU A 150 1.96 -8.19 -7.94
N PRO A 151 2.39 -6.93 -8.06
CA PRO A 151 3.70 -6.58 -8.55
C PRO A 151 4.79 -7.22 -7.70
N ARG A 152 5.84 -7.77 -8.34
CA ARG A 152 6.93 -8.47 -7.62
C ARG A 152 7.80 -7.53 -6.78
N ASP A 153 8.01 -6.31 -7.27
CA ASP A 153 9.01 -5.40 -6.72
C ASP A 153 8.41 -4.35 -5.78
N LEU A 154 7.08 -4.29 -5.69
CA LEU A 154 6.36 -3.27 -4.92
C LEU A 154 5.20 -3.90 -4.15
N MET A 155 5.22 -3.73 -2.83
CA MET A 155 4.15 -4.17 -1.95
C MET A 155 2.97 -3.20 -2.05
N LEU A 156 1.88 -3.61 -2.72
CA LEU A 156 0.62 -2.84 -2.71
C LEU A 156 -0.37 -3.33 -1.66
N GLU A 157 -0.12 -4.50 -1.09
CA GLU A 157 -1.00 -5.17 -0.15
C GLU A 157 -0.12 -5.82 0.92
N GLY A 158 -0.39 -5.53 2.19
CA GLY A 158 0.34 -6.12 3.31
C GLY A 158 -0.16 -7.52 3.67
N LEU A 159 -1.40 -7.83 3.30
CA LEU A 159 -2.09 -9.07 3.59
C LEU A 159 -2.44 -9.86 2.33
N SER A 160 -2.70 -11.15 2.53
CA SER A 160 -3.00 -12.12 1.45
C SER A 160 -4.39 -11.98 0.82
N ASP A 161 -5.19 -10.98 1.17
CA ASP A 161 -6.63 -10.89 0.83
C ASP A 161 -6.94 -10.27 -0.54
N ARG A 162 -5.91 -9.80 -1.27
CA ARG A 162 -6.01 -9.27 -2.65
C ARG A 162 -7.11 -8.22 -2.80
N TRP A 163 -7.21 -7.30 -1.83
CA TRP A 163 -8.24 -6.27 -1.79
C TRP A 163 -8.14 -5.25 -2.94
N VAL A 164 -6.96 -4.99 -3.49
CA VAL A 164 -6.76 -4.08 -4.63
C VAL A 164 -7.44 -4.66 -5.87
N GLY A 165 -7.12 -5.90 -6.23
CA GLY A 165 -7.74 -6.57 -7.38
C GLY A 165 -9.26 -6.67 -7.24
N ARG A 166 -9.75 -7.01 -6.04
CA ARG A 166 -11.19 -7.02 -5.72
C ARG A 166 -11.84 -5.65 -5.85
N GLY A 167 -11.20 -4.59 -5.34
CA GLY A 167 -11.71 -3.23 -5.43
C GLY A 167 -11.80 -2.74 -6.87
N ILE A 168 -10.78 -3.03 -7.70
CA ILE A 168 -10.80 -2.71 -9.14
C ILE A 168 -11.93 -3.45 -9.84
N ARG A 169 -12.11 -4.75 -9.57
CA ARG A 169 -13.24 -5.52 -10.09
C ARG A 169 -14.59 -4.89 -9.73
N ASN A 170 -14.78 -4.56 -8.45
CA ASN A 170 -16.01 -3.96 -7.96
C ASN A 170 -16.31 -2.63 -8.66
N ALA A 171 -15.29 -1.78 -8.82
CA ALA A 171 -15.41 -0.53 -9.59
C ALA A 171 -15.78 -0.81 -11.05
N CYS A 172 -15.29 -1.89 -11.65
CA CYS A 172 -15.67 -2.31 -13.00
C CYS A 172 -17.01 -3.08 -13.04
N GLY A 173 -17.80 -3.11 -11.96
CA GLY A 173 -19.07 -3.83 -11.87
C GLY A 173 -18.95 -5.36 -11.87
N LEU A 174 -17.75 -5.91 -11.62
CA LEU A 174 -17.45 -7.34 -11.62
C LEU A 174 -17.31 -7.85 -10.19
N ARG A 175 -17.87 -9.04 -9.91
CA ARG A 175 -17.71 -9.72 -8.60
C ARG A 175 -17.53 -11.21 -8.82
N LEU A 176 -16.47 -11.77 -8.27
CA LEU A 176 -16.17 -13.21 -8.33
C LEU A 176 -16.83 -13.94 -7.17
N THR A 177 -17.08 -15.24 -7.33
CA THR A 177 -17.73 -16.05 -6.27
C THR A 177 -16.86 -16.10 -5.00
N LYS A 178 -15.53 -16.16 -5.18
CA LYS A 178 -14.54 -16.16 -4.09
C LYS A 178 -14.36 -14.82 -3.37
N ASP A 179 -14.85 -13.71 -3.92
CA ASP A 179 -14.54 -12.37 -3.40
C ASP A 179 -15.09 -12.14 -1.98
N ALA A 180 -16.31 -12.63 -1.69
CA ALA A 180 -16.94 -12.47 -0.38
C ALA A 180 -16.17 -13.21 0.74
N GLU A 181 -15.70 -14.42 0.45
CA GLU A 181 -14.91 -15.19 1.42
C GLU A 181 -13.54 -14.57 1.66
N LYS A 182 -12.86 -14.14 0.60
CA LYS A 182 -11.56 -13.47 0.69
C LYS A 182 -11.64 -12.18 1.48
N GLU A 183 -12.66 -11.37 1.24
CA GLU A 183 -12.91 -10.13 2.00
C GLU A 183 -13.12 -10.41 3.49
N ARG A 184 -13.92 -11.42 3.83
CA ARG A 184 -14.14 -11.84 5.22
C ARG A 184 -12.83 -12.31 5.88
N LYS A 185 -12.04 -13.15 5.19
CA LYS A 185 -10.73 -13.61 5.69
C LYS A 185 -9.76 -12.45 5.89
N GLY A 186 -9.69 -11.52 4.94
CA GLY A 186 -8.85 -10.32 5.05
C GLY A 186 -9.25 -9.40 6.20
N ALA A 187 -10.55 -9.20 6.41
CA ALA A 187 -11.06 -8.44 7.56
C ALA A 187 -10.68 -9.11 8.89
N GLN A 188 -10.75 -10.44 8.96
CA GLN A 188 -10.33 -11.19 10.13
C GLN A 188 -8.81 -11.08 10.37
N GLN A 189 -7.98 -11.22 9.33
CA GLN A 189 -6.52 -11.07 9.44
C GLN A 189 -6.14 -9.66 9.94
N ARG A 190 -6.75 -8.59 9.41
CA ARG A 190 -6.55 -7.22 9.91
C ARG A 190 -6.90 -7.08 11.40
N LEU A 191 -7.97 -7.73 11.84
CA LEU A 191 -8.39 -7.71 13.24
C LEU A 191 -7.40 -8.49 14.14
N GLU A 192 -6.88 -9.62 13.67
CA GLU A 192 -5.89 -10.43 14.39
C GLU A 192 -4.55 -9.69 14.52
N GLU A 193 -4.05 -9.08 13.44
CA GLU A 193 -2.86 -8.22 13.44
C GLU A 193 -3.02 -7.05 14.42
N ALA A 194 -4.19 -6.42 14.45
CA ALA A 194 -4.48 -5.31 15.35
C ALA A 194 -4.53 -5.71 16.84
N LYS A 195 -4.86 -6.97 17.15
CA LYS A 195 -4.83 -7.48 18.54
C LYS A 195 -3.42 -7.79 19.02
N GLY A 196 -2.52 -8.13 18.10
CA GLY A 196 -1.17 -8.59 18.40
C GLY A 196 -1.13 -9.99 19.01
N TYR A 197 0.04 -10.64 18.92
CA TYR A 197 0.32 -11.87 19.64
C TYR A 197 0.68 -11.53 21.09
N ASN A 198 -0.22 -11.81 22.04
CA ASN A 198 0.16 -11.94 23.46
C ASN A 198 0.94 -13.26 23.63
N HIS A 199 2.17 -13.29 23.14
CA HIS A 199 3.11 -14.37 23.44
C HIS A 199 4.15 -13.85 24.44
N LEU A 200 3.68 -13.39 25.60
CA LEU A 200 4.46 -13.56 26.81
C LEU A 200 4.11 -14.95 27.30
N SER A 201 4.87 -15.93 26.81
CA SER A 201 5.13 -17.12 27.60
C SER A 201 5.64 -16.64 28.95
N ASP A 202 4.85 -16.96 29.96
CA ASP A 202 5.17 -16.92 31.37
C ASP A 202 6.35 -17.87 31.63
N ASP A 203 7.56 -17.43 31.28
CA ASP A 203 8.82 -18.00 31.75
C ASP A 203 9.49 -16.95 32.65
N SER A 204 8.77 -16.54 33.70
CA SER A 204 9.37 -15.88 34.86
C SER A 204 9.51 -16.92 35.97
N GLU A 205 10.76 -17.26 36.23
CA GLU A 205 11.32 -17.45 37.59
C GLU A 205 10.98 -18.76 38.31
N GLY A 206 11.78 -19.79 38.00
CA GLY A 206 12.24 -20.73 39.01
C GLY A 206 13.59 -20.27 39.56
N ASP A 207 13.55 -19.50 40.65
CA ASP A 207 14.68 -19.19 41.52
C ASP A 207 15.39 -20.47 41.99
N GLU A 208 16.71 -20.60 41.75
CA GLU A 208 17.59 -21.32 42.69
C GLU A 208 18.84 -20.49 42.98
N HIS A 209 18.89 -20.05 44.24
CA HIS A 209 20.01 -19.48 44.97
C HIS A 209 21.37 -20.16 44.69
N GLY A 210 22.40 -19.35 44.47
CA GLY A 210 23.79 -19.78 44.54
C GLY A 210 24.74 -18.60 44.64
N GLY A 211 24.80 -17.97 45.82
CA GLY A 211 25.74 -16.89 46.11
C GLY A 211 27.19 -17.38 46.17
N TYR A 212 28.11 -16.54 45.70
CA TYR A 212 29.50 -16.50 46.13
C TYR A 212 29.98 -15.05 46.08
N GLU A 213 30.81 -14.75 47.06
CA GLU A 213 31.05 -13.45 47.68
C GLU A 213 32.04 -12.57 46.91
N ASP A 214 31.93 -11.27 47.18
CA ASP A 214 32.94 -10.25 46.92
C ASP A 214 34.31 -10.70 47.44
N ASP A 215 35.33 -10.67 46.59
CA ASP A 215 36.72 -10.54 47.03
C ASP A 215 37.28 -9.20 46.55
N GLU A 216 37.57 -8.37 47.55
CA GLU A 216 38.24 -7.08 47.49
C GLU A 216 39.56 -7.15 46.71
N PHE A 217 39.80 -6.17 45.84
CA PHE A 217 41.17 -5.82 45.43
C PHE A 217 41.38 -4.31 45.60
N SER A 218 42.17 -3.94 46.60
CA SER A 218 42.62 -2.58 46.86
C SER A 218 44.13 -2.46 46.62
N ASP A 219 44.54 -1.26 46.19
CA ASP A 219 45.86 -0.62 46.39
C ASP A 219 47.05 -1.16 45.55
N GLN A 220 48.02 -0.42 44.98
CA GLN A 220 48.44 0.99 44.74
C GLN A 220 49.30 0.89 43.45
N GLY A 221 49.56 1.88 42.61
CA GLY A 221 49.80 3.31 42.77
C GLY A 221 50.65 3.78 41.56
N GLU A 222 50.65 5.10 41.32
CA GLU A 222 51.68 5.91 40.65
C GLU A 222 52.13 5.47 39.25
N GLY A 223 52.05 6.23 38.17
CA GLY A 223 52.09 7.68 37.97
C GLY A 223 52.85 7.88 36.65
N GLU A 224 52.33 8.71 35.75
CA GLU A 224 53.09 9.67 34.93
C GLU A 224 52.23 10.20 33.78
N GLU A 225 51.99 11.49 33.92
CA GLU A 225 51.57 12.46 32.93
C GLU A 225 52.60 12.50 31.79
N MET A 226 52.19 12.44 30.52
CA MET A 226 52.80 13.27 29.48
C MET A 226 51.90 13.45 28.26
N ALA A 227 51.82 14.70 27.85
CA ALA A 227 50.95 15.25 26.83
C ALA A 227 51.64 15.33 25.45
N TYR A 228 50.82 15.70 24.46
CA TYR A 228 51.15 16.13 23.08
C TYR A 228 51.60 14.98 22.14
N GLU A 229 51.16 14.90 20.88
CA GLU A 229 51.04 16.00 19.92
C GLU A 229 50.15 15.59 18.73
N SER A 230 49.45 16.57 18.16
CA SER A 230 48.72 16.49 16.90
C SER A 230 49.67 16.40 15.70
N TYR A 231 49.34 15.59 14.69
CA TYR A 231 49.75 15.90 13.32
C TYR A 231 48.58 15.67 12.36
N TYR A 232 48.45 16.66 11.48
CA TYR A 232 47.48 16.84 10.40
C TYR A 232 47.33 15.64 9.46
#